data_AF-A0A812XSS6-F1
#
_entry.id   AF-A0A812XSS6-F1
#
_cell.length_a   1.000
_cell.length_b   1.000
_cell.length_c   1.000
_cell.angle_alpha   90.00
_cell.angle_beta   90.00
_cell.angle_gamma   90.00
#
_symmetry.space_group_name_H-M   'P 1'
#
loop_
_entity.id
_entity.type
_entity.pdbx_description
1 polymer ?
#
loop_
_entity_poly.entity_id
_entity_poly.type
_entity_poly.pdbx_seq_one_letter_code
_entity_poly.pdbx_strand_id
1 'polypeptide(L)'
;MPGDFSAIGADGESVMLESLGAAWIGAVDSKGEALEVKEDSEGVTLDIHTTVQAKNAAKLEVLPEMWSFDEETGKWQLAASDMAIDGQAAPNASRVTVREETAVEEELPKARPRKSKRAYRKPFDPEKVAKTWMTPEAFREKLAQEGEKSIAAPVSKLGYWNIDMAYHSPNRAVMFKGRVLDRAGDPLADAQIWGVGKSYHGRSPDTTDKGGRFEALVVQFDSEVDVEVSYRKPADSDKKLDVFFQGGYAPRVSSVTVEKLLAQLPGSYHLDETKEYPRWWKSAPQGVGPSCSIRWSSLRHRWHLMVGERVLFGFPGDEDGQRGSPVGDGWQPTRDLATESLTVLKCHRARKVISEKFGPYHTGPAGNFVDVGEFKTGA
;
A
#
# COMPACT_ATOMS: atom_id res chain seq x y z
N MET A 1 7.24 -3.67 5.28
CA MET A 1 6.84 -2.50 6.08
C MET A 1 5.37 -2.26 5.86
N PRO A 2 4.54 -2.32 6.91
CA PRO A 2 3.13 -2.01 6.79
C PRO A 2 2.92 -0.49 6.66
N GLY A 3 1.76 -0.11 6.13
CA GLY A 3 1.36 1.28 5.98
C GLY A 3 1.98 2.03 4.80
N ASP A 4 1.65 3.31 4.71
CA ASP A 4 2.04 4.29 3.70
C ASP A 4 3.07 5.31 4.24
N PHE A 5 3.72 5.01 5.37
CA PHE A 5 4.61 5.91 6.13
C PHE A 5 3.95 7.18 6.67
N SER A 6 2.61 7.23 6.71
CA SER A 6 1.91 8.24 7.49
C SER A 6 1.80 7.83 8.96
N ALA A 7 1.91 8.82 9.83
CA ALA A 7 1.89 8.65 11.28
C ALA A 7 1.03 9.73 11.95
N ILE A 8 0.69 9.50 13.21
CA ILE A 8 0.08 10.49 14.10
C ILE A 8 1.15 11.00 15.05
N GLY A 9 1.48 12.29 14.94
CA GLY A 9 2.47 12.96 15.77
C GLY A 9 2.03 13.11 17.23
N ALA A 10 2.95 13.59 18.09
CA ALA A 10 2.67 13.81 19.51
C ALA A 10 1.53 14.81 19.78
N ASP A 11 1.31 15.72 18.83
CA ASP A 11 0.25 16.74 18.81
C ASP A 11 -1.08 16.23 18.23
N GLY A 12 -1.11 14.97 17.75
CA GLY A 12 -2.26 14.39 17.06
C GLY A 12 -2.35 14.76 15.57
N GLU A 13 -1.41 15.54 15.04
CA GLU A 13 -1.38 15.88 13.62
C GLU A 13 -0.86 14.72 12.77
N SER A 14 -1.29 14.67 11.50
CA SER A 14 -0.75 13.70 10.55
C SER A 14 0.64 14.15 10.09
N VAL A 15 1.62 13.28 10.28
CA VAL A 15 3.00 13.48 9.80
C VAL A 15 3.40 12.39 8.82
N MET A 16 4.44 12.65 8.04
CA MET A 16 5.09 11.64 7.22
C MET A 16 6.42 11.26 7.84
N LEU A 17 6.81 10.00 7.65
CA LEU A 17 8.03 9.45 8.22
C LEU A 17 9.13 9.28 7.18
N GLU A 18 10.34 9.76 7.47
CA GLU A 18 11.57 9.39 6.78
C GLU A 18 12.27 8.28 7.56
N SER A 19 12.35 7.08 6.96
CA SER A 19 12.79 5.90 7.70
C SER A 19 14.30 5.71 7.74
N LEU A 20 14.83 5.48 8.94
CA LEU A 20 16.24 5.16 9.17
C LEU A 20 16.47 3.68 9.48
N GLY A 21 15.40 2.92 9.68
CA GLY A 21 15.45 1.49 9.92
C GLY A 21 14.23 0.99 10.66
N ALA A 22 13.72 -0.15 10.20
CA ALA A 22 12.54 -0.77 10.77
C ALA A 22 12.77 -2.22 11.14
N ALA A 23 12.02 -2.68 12.12
CA ALA A 23 12.06 -4.05 12.60
C ALA A 23 10.65 -4.59 12.83
N TRP A 24 10.49 -5.90 12.64
CA TRP A 24 9.37 -6.64 13.21
C TRP A 24 9.90 -7.49 14.36
N ILE A 25 9.24 -7.36 15.51
CA ILE A 25 9.56 -8.12 16.71
C ILE A 25 8.39 -9.07 16.94
N GLY A 26 8.65 -10.37 16.90
CA GLY A 26 7.67 -11.38 17.27
C GLY A 26 8.30 -12.46 18.12
N ALA A 27 7.48 -13.07 18.94
CA ALA A 27 7.84 -14.18 19.78
C ALA A 27 6.67 -15.17 19.75
N VAL A 28 7.00 -16.45 19.63
CA VAL A 28 6.03 -17.53 19.69
C VAL A 28 6.46 -18.54 20.74
N ASP A 29 5.50 -19.19 21.35
CA ASP A 29 5.76 -20.28 22.28
C ASP A 29 6.14 -21.58 21.53
N SER A 30 6.33 -22.67 22.28
CA SER A 30 6.64 -23.98 21.70
C SER A 30 5.57 -24.58 20.77
N LYS A 31 4.35 -24.04 20.78
CA LYS A 31 3.22 -24.46 19.95
C LYS A 31 2.99 -23.55 18.75
N GLY A 32 3.75 -22.46 18.63
CA GLY A 32 3.56 -21.43 17.60
C GLY A 32 2.51 -20.39 17.97
N GLU A 33 2.05 -20.34 19.22
CA GLU A 33 1.13 -19.31 19.70
C GLU A 33 1.90 -18.01 19.95
N ALA A 34 1.36 -16.87 19.52
CA ALA A 34 2.00 -15.58 19.69
C ALA A 34 2.09 -15.22 21.18
N LEU A 35 3.27 -14.75 21.61
CA LEU A 35 3.51 -14.24 22.96
C LEU A 35 3.29 -12.73 23.01
N GLU A 36 3.12 -12.19 24.21
CA GLU A 36 2.99 -10.75 24.45
C GLU A 36 4.02 -10.28 25.48
N VAL A 37 4.39 -8.99 25.41
CA VAL A 37 5.20 -8.35 26.43
C VAL A 37 4.28 -7.94 27.58
N LYS A 38 4.64 -8.33 28.81
CA LYS A 38 3.84 -7.99 30.00
C LYS A 38 3.94 -6.49 30.28
N GLU A 39 2.80 -5.82 30.50
CA GLU A 39 2.69 -4.36 30.70
C GLU A 39 3.61 -3.81 31.82
N ASP A 40 3.86 -4.59 32.88
CA ASP A 40 4.72 -4.21 34.01
C ASP A 40 6.12 -4.86 33.98
N SER A 41 6.57 -5.36 32.83
CA SER A 41 7.92 -5.91 32.70
C SER A 41 8.93 -4.83 32.32
N GLU A 42 10.23 -5.13 32.48
CA GLU A 42 11.32 -4.30 31.90
C GLU A 42 11.27 -4.24 30.36
N GLY A 43 10.35 -4.99 29.73
CA GLY A 43 10.14 -5.02 28.30
C GLY A 43 11.16 -5.89 27.56
N VAL A 44 11.24 -5.68 26.25
CA VAL A 44 12.29 -6.24 25.40
C VAL A 44 13.16 -5.09 24.90
N THR A 45 14.47 -5.27 24.81
CA THR A 45 15.33 -4.28 24.13
C THR A 45 15.34 -4.58 22.63
N LEU A 46 14.83 -3.64 21.84
CA LEU A 46 15.09 -3.58 20.41
C LEU A 46 16.48 -2.98 20.20
N ASP A 47 17.35 -3.65 19.44
CA ASP A 47 18.67 -3.13 19.04
C ASP A 47 18.82 -3.24 17.52
N ILE A 48 18.71 -2.10 16.83
CA ILE A 48 18.78 -2.02 15.38
C ILE A 48 20.19 -1.57 14.99
N HIS A 49 20.88 -2.43 14.23
CA HIS A 49 22.15 -2.09 13.59
C HIS A 49 21.87 -1.46 12.23
N THR A 50 22.25 -0.20 12.04
CA THR A 50 22.02 0.54 10.81
C THR A 50 23.30 1.21 10.32
N THR A 51 23.49 1.20 9.00
CA THR A 51 24.52 2.00 8.30
C THR A 51 23.92 3.23 7.65
N VAL A 52 22.60 3.44 7.77
CA VAL A 52 21.90 4.60 7.21
C VAL A 52 22.45 5.86 7.86
N GLN A 53 22.75 6.84 7.03
CA GLN A 53 23.19 8.17 7.47
C GLN A 53 21.96 9.07 7.49
N ALA A 54 21.63 9.67 8.64
CA ALA A 54 20.54 10.63 8.72
C ALA A 54 21.00 12.01 8.18
N LYS A 55 21.46 12.06 6.92
CA LYS A 55 21.98 13.27 6.28
C LYS A 55 20.99 14.44 6.31
N ASN A 56 19.70 14.10 6.39
CA ASN A 56 18.60 15.04 6.39
C ASN A 56 18.17 15.51 7.79
N ALA A 57 18.67 14.89 8.88
CA ALA A 57 18.28 15.27 10.25
C ALA A 57 18.58 16.74 10.55
N ALA A 58 19.70 17.26 10.04
CA ALA A 58 20.04 18.67 10.17
C ALA A 58 19.10 19.58 9.35
N LYS A 59 18.68 19.13 8.15
CA LYS A 59 17.79 19.91 7.27
C LYS A 59 16.36 19.97 7.79
N LEU A 60 15.89 18.89 8.39
CA LEU A 60 14.56 18.81 8.96
C LEU A 60 14.49 19.45 10.35
N GLU A 61 15.61 19.71 11.02
CA GLU A 61 15.64 20.21 12.40
C GLU A 61 14.85 19.32 13.39
N VAL A 62 14.59 18.07 13.03
CA VAL A 62 13.92 17.07 13.86
C VAL A 62 14.91 15.97 14.22
N LEU A 63 14.73 15.41 15.40
CA LEU A 63 15.47 14.23 15.85
C LEU A 63 14.67 13.00 15.43
N PRO A 64 15.32 11.91 15.00
CA PRO A 64 14.64 10.63 14.88
C PRO A 64 13.94 10.23 16.18
N GLU A 65 12.78 9.62 16.02
CA GLU A 65 11.95 9.13 17.11
C GLU A 65 11.58 7.66 16.88
N MET A 66 11.16 6.98 17.94
CA MET A 66 10.68 5.61 17.85
C MET A 66 9.19 5.61 17.54
N TRP A 67 8.81 4.85 16.52
CA TRP A 67 7.42 4.70 16.08
C TRP A 67 7.02 3.23 16.18
N SER A 68 5.77 3.00 16.55
CA SER A 68 5.17 1.67 16.55
C SER A 68 3.97 1.65 15.61
N PHE A 69 3.82 0.59 14.83
CA PHE A 69 2.66 0.46 13.95
C PHE A 69 1.44 0.05 14.77
N ASP A 70 0.32 0.69 14.48
CA ASP A 70 -1.00 0.31 14.96
C ASP A 70 -1.73 -0.41 13.83
N GLU A 71 -1.95 -1.72 14.00
CA GLU A 71 -2.60 -2.56 13.00
C GLU A 71 -4.10 -2.27 12.87
N GLU A 72 -4.74 -1.73 13.90
CA GLU A 72 -6.17 -1.40 13.89
C GLU A 72 -6.42 -0.17 13.02
N THR A 73 -5.61 0.88 13.20
CA THR A 73 -5.73 2.13 12.42
C THR A 73 -4.95 2.09 11.11
N GLY A 74 -3.97 1.19 10.99
CA GLY A 74 -3.06 1.12 9.85
C GLY A 74 -2.06 2.29 9.80
N LYS A 75 -1.81 2.95 10.93
CA LYS A 75 -0.95 4.15 11.06
C LYS A 75 0.20 3.92 12.02
N TRP A 76 1.28 4.67 11.84
CA TRP A 76 2.37 4.72 12.81
C TRP A 76 2.03 5.67 13.96
N GLN A 77 2.41 5.30 15.18
CA GLN A 77 2.20 6.09 16.40
C GLN A 77 3.53 6.31 17.10
N LEU A 78 3.74 7.54 17.61
CA LEU A 78 4.93 7.86 18.38
C LEU A 78 4.98 7.01 19.66
N ALA A 79 6.07 6.27 19.85
CA ALA A 79 6.28 5.48 21.04
C ALA A 79 7.03 6.31 22.09
N ALA A 80 6.51 6.31 23.32
CA ALA A 80 7.16 6.95 24.47
C ALA A 80 8.35 6.11 24.99
N SER A 81 9.33 5.81 24.13
CA SER A 81 10.50 5.00 24.46
C SER A 81 11.77 5.84 24.44
N ASP A 82 12.54 5.80 25.53
CA ASP A 82 13.88 6.40 25.58
C ASP A 82 14.84 5.60 24.69
N MET A 83 15.46 6.25 23.72
CA MET A 83 16.41 5.62 22.79
C MET A 83 17.86 5.82 23.22
N ALA A 84 18.75 4.98 22.72
CA ALA A 84 20.19 5.16 22.83
C ALA A 84 20.89 4.85 21.51
N ILE A 85 21.96 5.59 21.21
CA ILE A 85 22.85 5.31 20.08
C ILE A 85 24.21 4.93 20.60
N ASP A 86 24.65 3.72 20.25
CA ASP A 86 25.86 3.06 20.71
C ASP A 86 25.99 3.06 22.24
N GLY A 87 24.86 2.83 22.93
CA GLY A 87 24.77 2.77 24.39
C GLY A 87 24.73 4.13 25.10
N GLN A 88 24.70 5.25 24.38
CA GLN A 88 24.52 6.59 24.96
C GLN A 88 23.10 7.09 24.72
N ALA A 89 22.44 7.62 25.76
CA ALA A 89 21.05 8.06 25.67
C ALA A 89 20.88 9.19 24.65
N ALA A 90 19.91 8.99 23.76
CA ALA A 90 19.50 9.93 22.74
C ALA A 90 18.52 10.96 23.33
N PRO A 91 18.59 12.23 22.93
CA PRO A 91 17.55 13.20 23.26
C PRO A 91 16.18 12.76 22.72
N ASN A 92 15.14 13.00 23.49
CA ASN A 92 13.74 12.75 23.12
C ASN A 92 13.01 14.11 23.03
N ALA A 93 12.27 14.35 21.94
CA ALA A 93 11.59 15.62 21.68
C ALA A 93 10.69 16.06 22.84
N SER A 94 10.01 15.10 23.49
CA SER A 94 9.14 15.35 24.65
C SER A 94 9.87 15.87 25.90
N ARG A 95 11.20 15.71 26.00
CA ARG A 95 12.02 16.18 27.13
C ARG A 95 12.85 17.42 26.83
N VAL A 96 13.12 17.73 25.56
CA VAL A 96 13.91 18.91 25.18
C VAL A 96 13.23 20.21 25.62
N THR A 97 11.89 20.26 25.58
CA THR A 97 11.08 21.41 26.02
C THR A 97 11.20 21.76 27.50
N VAL A 98 11.61 20.82 28.36
CA VAL A 98 11.65 21.02 29.83
C VAL A 98 12.99 21.60 30.30
N ARG A 99 14.07 21.45 29.52
CA ARG A 99 15.44 21.64 30.04
C ARG A 99 16.08 22.99 29.70
N GLU A 100 15.54 23.74 28.74
CA GLU A 100 16.04 25.10 28.43
C GLU A 100 15.95 26.06 29.64
N GLU A 101 15.14 25.76 30.65
CA GLU A 101 15.02 26.61 31.84
C GLU A 101 16.01 26.30 32.99
N THR A 102 16.82 25.22 32.95
CA THR A 102 17.56 24.77 34.17
C THR A 102 19.00 24.28 33.98
N ALA A 103 19.68 24.56 32.87
CA ALA A 103 21.06 24.10 32.68
C ALA A 103 22.09 24.95 33.48
N VAL A 104 22.41 24.54 34.70
CA VAL A 104 23.66 24.89 35.39
C VAL A 104 24.72 23.86 34.97
N GLU A 105 25.77 24.34 34.31
CA GLU A 105 26.88 23.55 33.77
C GLU A 105 27.76 23.04 34.93
N GLU A 106 27.72 21.74 35.23
CA GLU A 106 28.63 21.11 36.19
C GLU A 106 29.73 20.36 35.41
N GLU A 107 30.97 20.84 35.50
CA GLU A 107 32.12 20.27 34.76
C GLU A 107 32.37 18.80 35.14
N LEU A 108 32.29 17.90 34.15
CA LEU A 108 32.57 16.49 34.34
C LEU A 108 34.09 16.17 34.30
N PRO A 109 34.57 15.25 35.15
CA PRO A 109 35.98 14.85 35.17
C PRO A 109 36.35 14.00 33.95
N LYS A 110 37.47 14.36 33.30
CA LYS A 110 38.02 13.71 32.11
C LYS A 110 38.39 12.23 32.36
N ALA A 111 37.75 11.32 31.63
CA ALA A 111 38.04 9.88 31.73
C ALA A 111 39.31 9.47 30.95
N ARG A 112 40.11 8.56 31.52
CA ARG A 112 41.33 8.00 30.91
C ARG A 112 41.01 6.81 29.98
N PRO A 113 41.76 6.62 28.88
CA PRO A 113 41.51 5.55 27.90
C PRO A 113 41.85 4.16 28.47
N ARG A 114 40.95 3.18 28.27
CA ARG A 114 41.17 1.76 28.60
C ARG A 114 41.24 0.91 27.33
N LYS A 115 42.21 -0.02 27.28
CA LYS A 115 42.45 -0.97 26.19
C LYS A 115 41.35 -2.05 26.13
N SER A 116 40.84 -2.32 24.93
CA SER A 116 39.66 -3.16 24.65
C SER A 116 39.95 -4.67 24.68
N LYS A 117 39.26 -5.40 25.58
CA LYS A 117 38.85 -6.80 25.35
C LYS A 117 37.40 -6.76 24.85
N ARG A 118 37.04 -7.58 23.85
CA ARG A 118 35.66 -7.73 23.33
C ARG A 118 34.72 -7.99 24.50
N ALA A 119 34.05 -6.94 24.96
CA ALA A 119 33.18 -6.97 26.12
C ALA A 119 31.79 -7.35 25.66
N TYR A 120 31.19 -8.32 26.33
CA TYR A 120 29.75 -8.54 26.34
C TYR A 120 29.08 -7.20 26.69
N ARG A 121 28.38 -6.59 25.72
CA ARG A 121 27.66 -5.33 25.94
C ARG A 121 26.54 -5.61 26.93
N LYS A 122 26.54 -4.90 28.06
CA LYS A 122 25.44 -4.99 29.03
C LYS A 122 24.15 -4.45 28.37
N PRO A 123 22.98 -5.03 28.69
CA PRO A 123 21.70 -4.48 28.27
C PRO A 123 21.56 -3.01 28.71
N PHE A 124 20.85 -2.23 27.90
CA PHE A 124 20.59 -0.81 28.13
C PHE A 124 19.80 -0.64 29.44
N ASP A 125 20.28 0.24 30.33
CA ASP A 125 19.68 0.55 31.62
C ASP A 125 19.36 2.06 31.67
N PRO A 126 18.11 2.46 31.38
CA PRO A 126 17.75 3.87 31.19
C PRO A 126 18.01 4.73 32.43
N GLU A 127 17.91 4.18 33.64
CA GLU A 127 18.14 4.92 34.89
C GLU A 127 19.61 5.30 35.09
N LYS A 128 20.55 4.43 34.66
CA LYS A 128 21.99 4.73 34.77
C LYS A 128 22.48 5.69 33.70
N VAL A 129 21.84 5.74 32.53
CA VAL A 129 22.25 6.64 31.43
C VAL A 129 21.75 8.07 31.65
N ALA A 130 20.85 8.29 32.62
CA ALA A 130 20.28 9.59 32.94
C ALA A 130 21.29 10.72 33.17
N LYS A 131 22.53 10.41 33.57
CA LYS A 131 23.60 11.39 33.83
C LYS A 131 24.41 11.83 32.60
N THR A 132 24.24 11.22 31.42
CA THR A 132 25.06 11.53 30.22
C THR A 132 24.24 11.45 28.93
N TRP A 133 23.14 12.19 28.86
CA TRP A 133 22.38 12.34 27.62
C TRP A 133 23.21 13.09 26.58
N MET A 134 23.08 12.68 25.32
CA MET A 134 23.62 13.46 24.21
C MET A 134 22.81 14.76 24.05
N THR A 135 23.50 15.84 23.67
CA THR A 135 22.81 17.02 23.15
C THR A 135 22.17 16.69 21.79
N PRO A 136 21.11 17.41 21.37
CA PRO A 136 20.54 17.30 20.03
C PRO A 136 21.59 17.41 18.91
N GLU A 137 22.58 18.30 19.06
CA GLU A 137 23.69 18.49 18.11
C GLU A 137 24.56 17.24 18.04
N ALA A 138 25.02 16.73 19.19
CA ALA A 138 25.86 15.54 19.24
C ALA A 138 25.11 14.31 18.69
N PHE A 139 23.80 14.22 18.91
CA PHE A 139 22.97 13.16 18.35
C PHE A 139 22.89 13.24 16.82
N ARG A 140 22.63 14.43 16.28
CA ARG A 140 22.62 14.67 14.82
C ARG A 140 23.98 14.36 14.19
N GLU A 141 25.07 14.82 14.80
CA GLU A 141 26.44 14.51 14.33
C GLU A 141 26.69 13.01 14.29
N LYS A 142 26.30 12.29 15.35
CA LYS A 142 26.50 10.84 15.42
C LYS A 142 25.69 10.07 14.38
N LEU A 143 24.47 10.49 14.09
CA LEU A 143 23.65 9.91 13.03
C LEU A 143 24.17 10.22 11.61
N ALA A 144 24.82 11.36 11.42
CA ALA A 144 25.42 11.76 10.15
C ALA A 144 26.75 11.05 9.87
N GLN A 145 27.44 10.54 10.89
CA GLN A 145 28.70 9.80 10.73
C GLN A 145 28.52 8.54 9.89
N GLU A 146 29.55 8.18 9.13
CA GLU A 146 29.58 6.91 8.40
C GLU A 146 29.83 5.73 9.34
N GLY A 147 29.45 4.53 8.91
CA GLY A 147 29.64 3.29 9.66
C GLY A 147 28.36 2.78 10.34
N GLU A 148 28.47 1.55 10.84
CA GLU A 148 27.39 0.88 11.57
C GLU A 148 27.19 1.55 12.94
N LYS A 149 25.93 1.79 13.27
CA LYS A 149 25.47 2.34 14.56
C LYS A 149 24.45 1.38 15.14
N SER A 150 24.46 1.21 16.45
CA SER A 150 23.45 0.45 17.19
C SER A 150 22.47 1.43 17.82
N ILE A 151 21.20 1.35 17.42
CA ILE A 151 20.11 2.14 18.00
C ILE A 151 19.27 1.21 18.85
N ALA A 152 19.29 1.44 20.16
CA ALA A 152 18.62 0.59 21.14
C ALA A 152 17.46 1.33 21.83
N ALA A 153 16.36 0.63 22.09
CA ALA A 153 15.26 1.15 22.89
C ALA A 153 14.52 0.02 23.62
N PRO A 154 13.97 0.28 24.82
CA PRO A 154 12.99 -0.62 25.42
C PRO A 154 11.67 -0.52 24.65
N VAL A 155 11.08 -1.67 24.33
CA VAL A 155 9.78 -1.77 23.67
C VAL A 155 8.79 -2.51 24.57
N SER A 156 7.57 -1.98 24.64
CA SER A 156 6.49 -2.47 25.49
C SER A 156 5.52 -3.42 24.76
N LYS A 157 5.64 -3.57 23.44
CA LYS A 157 4.82 -4.49 22.64
C LYS A 157 5.63 -5.15 21.52
N LEU A 158 5.15 -6.32 21.10
CA LEU A 158 5.59 -6.95 19.86
C LEU A 158 4.93 -6.27 18.65
N GLY A 159 5.44 -6.54 17.46
CA GLY A 159 4.93 -5.98 16.20
C GLY A 159 5.98 -5.16 15.45
N TYR A 160 5.51 -4.23 14.61
CA TYR A 160 6.37 -3.38 13.80
C TYR A 160 6.81 -2.12 14.54
N TRP A 161 8.12 -1.88 14.48
CA TRP A 161 8.81 -0.75 15.08
C TRP A 161 9.68 -0.06 14.04
N ASN A 162 9.87 1.25 14.19
CA ASN A 162 10.60 2.06 13.24
C ASN A 162 11.30 3.23 13.92
N ILE A 163 12.48 3.62 13.43
CA ILE A 163 13.21 4.79 13.91
C ILE A 163 13.22 5.82 12.79
N ASP A 164 12.32 6.78 12.90
CA ASP A 164 12.00 7.66 11.79
C ASP A 164 11.98 9.12 12.21
N MET A 165 12.29 9.98 11.26
CA MET A 165 12.12 11.42 11.40
C MET A 165 10.72 11.79 10.93
N ALA A 166 9.91 12.34 11.81
CA ALA A 166 8.64 12.94 11.43
C ALA A 166 8.86 14.30 10.78
N TYR A 167 8.16 14.54 9.67
CA TYR A 167 8.05 15.86 9.09
C TYR A 167 6.58 16.17 8.79
N HIS A 168 6.15 17.38 9.13
CA HIS A 168 4.77 17.83 8.94
C HIS A 168 4.45 17.92 7.44
N SER A 169 3.43 17.17 7.02
CA SER A 169 2.77 17.34 5.72
C SER A 169 1.71 18.45 5.87
N PRO A 170 1.55 19.37 4.91
CA PRO A 170 2.20 19.42 3.59
C PRO A 170 3.52 20.21 3.55
N ASN A 171 3.83 20.99 4.59
CA ASN A 171 4.88 22.02 4.53
C ASN A 171 6.30 21.48 4.28
N ARG A 172 6.56 20.20 4.58
CA ARG A 172 7.87 19.58 4.41
C ARG A 172 7.88 18.36 3.47
N ALA A 173 6.72 17.90 3.02
CA ALA A 173 6.64 16.84 2.02
C ALA A 173 7.07 17.35 0.64
N VAL A 174 7.70 16.50 -0.18
CA VAL A 174 7.80 16.76 -1.61
C VAL A 174 6.60 16.13 -2.28
N MET A 175 5.90 16.88 -3.11
CA MET A 175 4.74 16.41 -3.84
C MET A 175 5.05 16.36 -5.32
N PHE A 176 4.84 15.20 -5.92
CA PHE A 176 4.84 15.05 -7.36
C PHE A 176 3.46 15.39 -7.91
N LYS A 177 3.46 16.16 -9.00
CA LYS A 177 2.30 16.37 -9.84
C LYS A 177 2.62 16.00 -11.28
N GLY A 178 1.64 15.51 -12.01
CA GLY A 178 1.82 15.15 -13.40
C GLY A 178 0.51 14.73 -14.04
N ARG A 179 0.61 14.22 -15.27
CA ARG A 179 -0.55 13.80 -16.05
C ARG A 179 -0.29 12.48 -16.74
N VAL A 180 -1.23 11.56 -16.64
CA VAL A 180 -1.21 10.27 -17.35
C VAL A 180 -2.08 10.35 -18.58
N LEU A 181 -1.49 9.96 -19.71
CA LEU A 181 -2.14 9.86 -21.01
C LEU A 181 -2.08 8.41 -21.50
N ASP A 182 -3.05 8.01 -22.31
CA ASP A 182 -3.00 6.76 -23.06
C ASP A 182 -2.10 6.89 -24.31
N ARG A 183 -2.08 5.84 -25.14
CA ARG A 183 -1.30 5.84 -26.37
C ARG A 183 -1.75 6.88 -27.40
N ALA A 184 -3.04 7.24 -27.42
CA ALA A 184 -3.59 8.25 -28.32
C ALA A 184 -3.31 9.68 -27.83
N GLY A 185 -2.90 9.83 -26.57
CA GLY A 185 -2.69 11.13 -25.92
C GLY A 185 -3.91 11.62 -25.18
N ASP A 186 -4.93 10.79 -25.01
CA ASP A 186 -6.11 11.10 -24.23
C ASP A 186 -5.83 10.89 -22.74
N PRO A 187 -6.36 11.75 -21.85
CA PRO A 187 -6.14 11.62 -20.42
C PRO A 187 -6.72 10.33 -19.83
N LEU A 188 -5.91 9.65 -19.01
CA LEU A 188 -6.27 8.39 -18.37
C LEU A 188 -6.77 8.63 -16.94
N ALA A 189 -8.09 8.65 -16.78
CA ALA A 189 -8.74 8.82 -15.48
C ALA A 189 -8.71 7.55 -14.61
N ASP A 190 -8.83 7.73 -13.29
CA ASP A 190 -8.90 6.67 -12.28
C ASP A 190 -7.72 5.66 -12.35
N ALA A 191 -6.57 6.10 -12.89
CA ALA A 191 -5.34 5.33 -12.88
C ALA A 191 -4.72 5.42 -11.48
N GLN A 192 -4.35 4.29 -10.91
CA GLN A 192 -3.68 4.24 -9.63
C GLN A 192 -2.21 4.61 -9.84
N ILE A 193 -1.72 5.58 -9.09
CA ILE A 193 -0.34 6.04 -9.13
C ILE A 193 0.37 5.59 -7.87
N TRP A 194 1.65 5.27 -7.99
CA TRP A 194 2.54 5.01 -6.86
C TRP A 194 3.85 5.76 -7.03
N GLY A 195 4.27 6.51 -6.00
CA GLY A 195 5.65 6.93 -5.84
C GLY A 195 6.42 5.77 -5.25
N VAL A 196 7.50 5.32 -5.89
CA VAL A 196 8.30 4.15 -5.48
C VAL A 196 9.72 4.59 -5.22
N GLY A 197 10.15 4.57 -3.96
CA GLY A 197 11.51 4.92 -3.59
C GLY A 197 12.56 3.99 -4.20
N LYS A 198 13.61 4.56 -4.79
CA LYS A 198 14.82 3.84 -5.23
C LYS A 198 15.96 3.97 -4.23
N SER A 199 16.12 5.18 -3.68
CA SER A 199 17.12 5.48 -2.64
C SER A 199 16.60 5.26 -1.21
N TYR A 200 15.33 4.89 -1.06
CA TYR A 200 14.69 4.54 0.21
C TYR A 200 13.69 3.41 0.01
N HIS A 201 13.32 2.74 1.10
CA HIS A 201 12.31 1.68 1.07
C HIS A 201 10.93 2.25 1.40
N GLY A 202 10.12 2.52 0.39
CA GLY A 202 8.74 2.95 0.59
C GLY A 202 7.97 3.16 -0.69
N ARG A 203 6.64 3.21 -0.55
CA ARG A 203 5.74 3.60 -1.63
C ARG A 203 4.56 4.40 -1.12
N SER A 204 4.09 5.35 -1.91
CA SER A 204 2.94 6.21 -1.61
C SER A 204 1.92 6.13 -2.74
N PRO A 205 0.61 5.97 -2.44
CA PRO A 205 -0.43 5.97 -3.46
C PRO A 205 -0.92 7.38 -3.83
N ASP A 206 -1.38 7.55 -5.06
CA ASP A 206 -2.30 8.61 -5.49
C ASP A 206 -3.22 8.06 -6.61
N THR A 207 -4.19 8.83 -7.12
CA THR A 207 -5.06 8.42 -8.24
C THR A 207 -5.30 9.60 -9.19
N THR A 208 -5.37 9.32 -10.48
CA THR A 208 -5.64 10.37 -11.47
C THR A 208 -7.10 10.81 -11.49
N ASP A 209 -7.32 12.12 -11.65
CA ASP A 209 -8.63 12.70 -11.88
C ASP A 209 -9.17 12.44 -13.31
N LYS A 210 -10.33 13.01 -13.65
CA LYS A 210 -10.93 12.90 -15.00
C LYS A 210 -10.06 13.50 -16.11
N GLY A 211 -9.16 14.42 -15.77
CA GLY A 211 -8.18 15.02 -16.67
C GLY A 211 -6.87 14.24 -16.75
N GLY A 212 -6.78 13.08 -16.11
CA GLY A 212 -5.59 12.25 -16.01
C GLY A 212 -4.53 12.80 -15.07
N ARG A 213 -4.85 13.81 -14.24
CA ARG A 213 -3.88 14.51 -13.39
C ARG A 213 -3.83 13.89 -12.00
N PHE A 214 -2.63 13.87 -11.44
CA PHE A 214 -2.39 13.65 -10.02
C PHE A 214 -1.59 14.85 -9.51
N GLU A 215 -1.93 15.36 -8.33
CA GLU A 215 -1.39 16.64 -7.83
C GLU A 215 -0.72 16.54 -6.45
N ALA A 216 -0.91 15.43 -5.73
CA ALA A 216 -0.51 15.30 -4.34
C ALA A 216 0.20 13.98 -4.06
N LEU A 217 0.97 13.46 -5.02
CA LEU A 217 1.75 12.24 -4.82
C LEU A 217 2.94 12.54 -3.90
N VAL A 218 2.77 12.25 -2.61
CA VAL A 218 3.77 12.50 -1.56
C VAL A 218 4.96 11.57 -1.74
N VAL A 219 6.18 12.11 -1.78
CA VAL A 219 7.42 11.35 -1.90
C VAL A 219 8.50 11.90 -0.95
N GLN A 220 9.49 11.07 -0.60
CA GLN A 220 10.60 11.52 0.24
C GLN A 220 11.45 12.56 -0.51
N PHE A 221 11.84 13.63 0.17
CA PHE A 221 12.69 14.69 -0.38
C PHE A 221 14.16 14.24 -0.52
N ASP A 222 14.95 14.96 -1.32
CA ASP A 222 16.37 14.66 -1.61
C ASP A 222 16.65 13.17 -1.93
N SER A 223 15.76 12.53 -2.69
CA SER A 223 15.71 11.08 -2.96
C SER A 223 15.52 10.78 -4.44
N GLU A 224 15.80 9.53 -4.84
CA GLU A 224 15.45 9.01 -6.17
C GLU A 224 14.14 8.23 -6.11
N VAL A 225 13.20 8.56 -6.98
CA VAL A 225 11.83 8.03 -6.99
C VAL A 225 11.41 7.65 -8.40
N ASP A 226 10.87 6.45 -8.59
CA ASP A 226 10.10 6.10 -9.79
C ASP A 226 8.61 6.38 -9.54
N VAL A 227 7.88 6.76 -10.58
CA VAL A 227 6.41 6.80 -10.57
C VAL A 227 5.90 5.56 -11.29
N GLU A 228 5.18 4.69 -10.58
CA GLU A 228 4.49 3.54 -11.17
C GLU A 228 3.03 3.91 -11.43
N VAL A 229 2.60 3.76 -12.68
CA VAL A 229 1.21 3.97 -13.11
C VAL A 229 0.56 2.61 -13.34
N SER A 230 -0.47 2.31 -12.56
CA SER A 230 -1.28 1.10 -12.67
C SER A 230 -2.67 1.42 -13.23
N TYR A 231 -3.01 0.82 -14.36
CA TYR A 231 -4.30 1.05 -15.04
C TYR A 231 -4.92 -0.26 -15.52
N ARG A 232 -6.23 -0.22 -15.80
CA ARG A 232 -7.01 -1.39 -16.23
C ARG A 232 -7.25 -1.34 -17.73
N LYS A 233 -6.72 -2.33 -18.45
CA LYS A 233 -6.97 -2.52 -19.88
C LYS A 233 -7.85 -3.76 -20.10
N PRO A 234 -8.78 -3.77 -21.07
CA PRO A 234 -9.41 -5.00 -21.52
C PRO A 234 -8.33 -6.02 -21.92
N ALA A 235 -8.48 -7.30 -21.55
CA ALA A 235 -7.58 -8.33 -22.01
C ALA A 235 -7.58 -8.40 -23.55
N ASP A 236 -6.44 -8.75 -24.14
CA ASP A 236 -6.27 -8.83 -25.60
C ASP A 236 -7.02 -10.03 -26.23
N SER A 237 -7.61 -10.89 -25.41
CA SER A 237 -8.32 -12.09 -25.86
C SER A 237 -9.61 -12.33 -25.07
N ASP A 238 -10.52 -13.08 -25.69
CA ASP A 238 -11.77 -13.50 -25.08
C ASP A 238 -11.58 -14.71 -24.14
N LYS A 239 -10.35 -15.13 -23.81
CA LYS A 239 -10.11 -16.30 -22.94
C LYS A 239 -10.71 -16.16 -21.55
N LYS A 240 -10.90 -14.92 -21.09
CA LYS A 240 -11.58 -14.61 -19.83
C LYS A 240 -12.57 -13.47 -20.05
N LEU A 241 -13.80 -13.68 -19.61
CA LEU A 241 -14.90 -12.74 -19.72
C LEU A 241 -15.42 -12.39 -18.34
N ASP A 242 -15.77 -11.13 -18.11
CA ASP A 242 -16.47 -10.68 -16.92
C ASP A 242 -17.90 -10.31 -17.30
N VAL A 243 -18.86 -10.93 -16.62
CA VAL A 243 -20.29 -10.71 -16.81
C VAL A 243 -20.83 -9.93 -15.62
N PHE A 244 -21.63 -8.90 -15.89
CA PHE A 244 -22.30 -8.12 -14.85
C PHE A 244 -23.58 -7.47 -15.37
N PHE A 245 -24.46 -7.06 -14.47
CA PHE A 245 -25.65 -6.30 -14.82
C PHE A 245 -25.30 -4.82 -15.04
N GLN A 246 -25.98 -4.17 -15.98
CA GLN A 246 -25.89 -2.72 -16.12
C GLN A 246 -26.30 -2.05 -14.79
N GLY A 247 -25.45 -1.16 -14.28
CA GLY A 247 -25.63 -0.54 -12.97
C GLY A 247 -25.02 -1.31 -11.78
N GLY A 248 -24.44 -2.49 -12.02
CA GLY A 248 -23.68 -3.25 -11.02
C GLY A 248 -24.50 -4.12 -10.07
N TYR A 249 -25.83 -4.06 -10.14
CA TYR A 249 -26.73 -4.81 -9.26
C TYR A 249 -27.66 -5.72 -10.06
N ALA A 250 -27.98 -6.87 -9.50
CA ALA A 250 -29.02 -7.74 -10.06
C ALA A 250 -30.37 -7.00 -10.09
N PRO A 251 -31.15 -7.14 -11.19
CA PRO A 251 -32.46 -6.51 -11.24
C PRO A 251 -33.40 -7.11 -10.19
N ARG A 252 -34.25 -6.26 -9.61
CA ARG A 252 -35.33 -6.71 -8.75
C ARG A 252 -36.41 -7.35 -9.61
N VAL A 253 -36.75 -8.59 -9.30
CA VAL A 253 -37.76 -9.38 -10.01
C VAL A 253 -38.81 -9.89 -9.04
N SER A 254 -40.04 -10.11 -9.53
CA SER A 254 -41.14 -10.60 -8.68
C SER A 254 -40.96 -12.04 -8.19
N SER A 255 -40.24 -12.86 -8.97
CA SER A 255 -40.06 -14.29 -8.71
C SER A 255 -38.74 -14.57 -7.99
N VAL A 256 -38.83 -15.10 -6.76
CA VAL A 256 -37.68 -15.55 -5.95
C VAL A 256 -36.82 -16.57 -6.69
N THR A 257 -37.44 -17.44 -7.50
CA THR A 257 -36.71 -18.43 -8.31
C THR A 257 -35.87 -17.75 -9.39
N VAL A 258 -36.41 -16.73 -10.06
CA VAL A 258 -35.68 -15.96 -11.08
C VAL A 258 -34.56 -15.15 -10.43
N GLU A 259 -34.83 -14.51 -9.29
CA GLU A 259 -33.83 -13.76 -8.53
C GLU A 259 -32.61 -14.63 -8.18
N LYS A 260 -32.85 -15.84 -7.67
CA LYS A 260 -31.79 -16.81 -7.35
C LYS A 260 -30.98 -17.22 -8.59
N LEU A 261 -31.59 -17.31 -9.76
CA LEU A 261 -30.88 -17.62 -11.00
C LEU A 261 -30.03 -16.44 -11.48
N LEU A 262 -30.58 -15.23 -11.43
CA LEU A 262 -29.89 -14.00 -11.84
C LEU A 262 -28.69 -13.69 -10.95
N ALA A 263 -28.79 -13.94 -9.65
CA ALA A 263 -27.68 -13.76 -8.70
C ALA A 263 -26.45 -14.63 -9.04
N GLN A 264 -26.62 -15.72 -9.80
CA GLN A 264 -25.52 -16.60 -10.19
C GLN A 264 -24.73 -16.10 -11.40
N LEU A 265 -25.30 -15.19 -12.20
CA LEU A 265 -24.70 -14.76 -13.47
C LEU A 265 -23.45 -13.89 -13.32
N PRO A 266 -23.40 -12.86 -12.45
CA PRO A 266 -22.24 -11.98 -12.40
C PRO A 266 -20.95 -12.70 -11.99
N GLY A 267 -19.84 -12.41 -12.65
CA GLY A 267 -18.53 -12.96 -12.29
C GLY A 267 -17.63 -13.22 -13.49
N SER A 268 -16.48 -13.82 -13.21
CA SER A 268 -15.50 -14.18 -14.23
C SER A 268 -15.77 -15.57 -14.81
N TYR A 269 -15.74 -15.65 -16.13
CA TYR A 269 -15.87 -16.87 -16.89
C TYR A 269 -14.58 -17.14 -17.67
N HIS A 270 -14.20 -18.42 -17.73
CA HIS A 270 -12.98 -18.87 -18.41
C HIS A 270 -13.34 -19.71 -19.62
N LEU A 271 -12.65 -19.47 -20.73
CA LEU A 271 -12.80 -20.27 -21.93
C LEU A 271 -12.27 -21.69 -21.69
N ASP A 272 -13.13 -22.69 -21.90
CA ASP A 272 -12.74 -24.09 -22.00
C ASP A 272 -12.37 -24.41 -23.45
N GLU A 273 -11.07 -24.42 -23.75
CA GLU A 273 -10.52 -24.73 -25.07
C GLU A 273 -10.57 -26.24 -25.39
N THR A 274 -10.90 -27.10 -24.42
CA THR A 274 -10.92 -28.56 -24.63
C THR A 274 -12.19 -29.07 -25.31
N LYS A 275 -13.19 -28.20 -25.48
CA LYS A 275 -14.49 -28.55 -26.07
C LYS A 275 -14.53 -28.16 -27.54
N GLU A 276 -15.23 -28.98 -28.33
CA GLU A 276 -15.48 -28.77 -29.75
C GLU A 276 -16.12 -27.38 -30.04
N TYR A 277 -16.86 -26.85 -29.06
CA TYR A 277 -17.44 -25.51 -29.10
C TYR A 277 -16.94 -24.70 -27.90
N PRO A 278 -16.50 -23.45 -28.10
CA PRO A 278 -16.01 -22.62 -27.01
C PRO A 278 -17.12 -22.41 -26.01
N ARG A 279 -16.82 -22.80 -24.79
CA ARG A 279 -17.71 -22.70 -23.65
C ARG A 279 -16.97 -21.91 -22.59
N TRP A 280 -17.55 -20.79 -22.21
CA TRP A 280 -17.08 -20.07 -21.04
C TRP A 280 -17.78 -20.62 -19.82
N TRP A 281 -17.04 -20.95 -18.78
CA TRP A 281 -17.60 -21.47 -17.54
C TRP A 281 -17.18 -20.58 -16.37
N LYS A 282 -18.11 -20.33 -15.46
CA LYS A 282 -17.85 -19.68 -14.19
C LYS A 282 -17.53 -20.77 -13.16
N SER A 283 -16.36 -20.69 -12.54
CA SER A 283 -16.01 -21.60 -11.44
C SER A 283 -16.99 -21.41 -10.28
N ALA A 284 -17.85 -22.40 -10.05
CA ALA A 284 -18.62 -22.47 -8.83
C ALA A 284 -17.75 -23.05 -7.71
N PRO A 285 -17.84 -22.56 -6.46
CA PRO A 285 -17.34 -23.30 -5.31
C PRO A 285 -17.90 -24.73 -5.35
N GLN A 286 -17.06 -25.74 -5.13
CA GLN A 286 -17.48 -27.14 -5.22
C GLN A 286 -18.75 -27.37 -4.37
N GLY A 287 -19.83 -27.87 -5.00
CA GLY A 287 -21.09 -28.19 -4.33
C GLY A 287 -22.09 -27.03 -4.16
N VAL A 288 -21.80 -25.82 -4.64
CA VAL A 288 -22.68 -24.65 -4.45
C VAL A 288 -23.33 -24.21 -5.76
N GLY A 289 -24.52 -24.75 -6.04
CA GLY A 289 -25.44 -24.22 -7.06
C GLY A 289 -25.24 -24.69 -8.51
N PRO A 290 -26.14 -24.28 -9.42
CA PRO A 290 -26.09 -24.67 -10.83
C PRO A 290 -24.91 -24.01 -11.56
N SER A 291 -24.24 -24.77 -12.43
CA SER A 291 -23.13 -24.25 -13.25
C SER A 291 -23.60 -23.16 -14.20
N CYS A 292 -22.84 -22.07 -14.34
CA CYS A 292 -23.14 -21.02 -15.32
C CYS A 292 -22.22 -21.15 -16.53
N SER A 293 -22.75 -20.94 -17.74
CA SER A 293 -21.93 -20.95 -18.95
C SER A 293 -22.44 -20.08 -20.09
N ILE A 294 -21.52 -19.59 -20.94
CA ILE A 294 -21.84 -18.95 -22.22
C ILE A 294 -21.54 -19.95 -23.34
N ARG A 295 -22.51 -20.18 -24.23
CA ARG A 295 -22.41 -21.15 -25.34
C ARG A 295 -22.98 -20.59 -26.64
N TRP A 296 -22.36 -20.93 -27.76
CA TRP A 296 -22.91 -20.61 -29.08
C TRP A 296 -24.03 -21.57 -29.44
N SER A 297 -25.15 -21.06 -29.94
CA SER A 297 -26.22 -21.85 -30.54
C SER A 297 -26.19 -21.65 -32.06
N SER A 298 -25.70 -22.65 -32.79
CA SER A 298 -25.71 -22.64 -34.26
C SER A 298 -27.11 -22.57 -34.82
N LEU A 299 -28.07 -23.29 -34.24
CA LEU A 299 -29.48 -23.29 -34.67
C LEU A 299 -30.13 -21.90 -34.56
N ARG A 300 -29.76 -21.12 -33.56
CA ARG A 300 -30.36 -19.79 -33.28
C ARG A 300 -29.46 -18.63 -33.72
N HIS A 301 -28.28 -18.93 -34.24
CA HIS A 301 -27.24 -17.97 -34.62
C HIS A 301 -26.98 -16.91 -33.54
N ARG A 302 -26.84 -17.37 -32.28
CA ARG A 302 -26.63 -16.49 -31.12
C ARG A 302 -25.92 -17.17 -29.97
N TRP A 303 -25.26 -16.38 -29.15
CA TRP A 303 -24.74 -16.76 -27.85
C TRP A 303 -25.86 -16.90 -26.82
N HIS A 304 -25.78 -17.92 -25.98
CA HIS A 304 -26.68 -18.20 -24.87
C HIS A 304 -25.91 -18.14 -23.56
N LEU A 305 -26.41 -17.36 -22.61
CA LEU A 305 -25.95 -17.40 -21.23
C LEU A 305 -26.91 -18.27 -20.42
N MET A 306 -26.35 -19.32 -19.84
CA MET A 306 -27.09 -20.42 -19.22
C MET A 306 -26.78 -20.56 -17.74
N VAL A 307 -27.79 -20.97 -16.98
CA VAL A 307 -27.68 -21.45 -15.58
C VAL A 307 -28.25 -22.86 -15.52
N GLY A 308 -27.38 -23.84 -15.29
CA GLY A 308 -27.69 -25.25 -15.56
C GLY A 308 -28.03 -25.44 -17.04
N GLU A 309 -29.22 -25.96 -17.33
CA GLU A 309 -29.74 -26.18 -18.68
C GLU A 309 -30.66 -25.04 -19.17
N ARG A 310 -30.92 -24.01 -18.35
CA ARG A 310 -31.83 -22.92 -18.71
C ARG A 310 -31.08 -21.78 -19.41
N VAL A 311 -31.60 -21.35 -20.56
CA VAL A 311 -31.11 -20.15 -21.26
C VAL A 311 -31.81 -18.93 -20.67
N LEU A 312 -31.04 -18.02 -20.08
CA LEU A 312 -31.58 -16.80 -19.47
C LEU A 312 -31.42 -15.59 -20.40
N PHE A 313 -30.26 -15.47 -21.04
CA PHE A 313 -30.01 -14.37 -21.98
C PHE A 313 -29.48 -14.89 -23.31
N GLY A 314 -29.84 -14.18 -24.39
CA GLY A 314 -29.32 -14.39 -25.73
C GLY A 314 -28.61 -13.15 -26.26
N PHE A 315 -27.51 -13.33 -26.99
CA PHE A 315 -26.78 -12.24 -27.65
C PHE A 315 -26.51 -12.64 -29.11
N PRO A 316 -26.95 -11.83 -30.09
CA PRO A 316 -26.86 -12.20 -31.50
C PRO A 316 -25.41 -12.48 -31.93
N GLY A 317 -25.26 -13.25 -33.02
CA GLY A 317 -24.00 -13.33 -33.75
C GLY A 317 -23.58 -12.01 -34.38
N ASP A 318 -22.58 -12.05 -35.25
CA ASP A 318 -22.26 -10.91 -36.11
C ASP A 318 -23.37 -10.66 -37.16
N GLU A 319 -23.16 -9.66 -38.02
CA GLU A 319 -24.13 -9.23 -39.03
C GLU A 319 -24.54 -10.35 -40.01
N ASP A 320 -23.65 -11.32 -40.24
CA ASP A 320 -23.88 -12.49 -41.10
C ASP A 320 -24.50 -13.67 -40.35
N GLY A 321 -24.82 -13.51 -39.06
CA GLY A 321 -25.27 -14.59 -38.18
C GLY A 321 -24.18 -15.62 -37.90
N GLN A 322 -22.92 -15.30 -38.18
CA GLN A 322 -21.76 -16.11 -37.86
C GLN A 322 -21.34 -15.90 -36.41
N ARG A 323 -20.44 -16.78 -35.96
CA ARG A 323 -19.99 -16.82 -34.59
C ARG A 323 -18.99 -15.69 -34.30
N GLY A 324 -19.51 -14.53 -33.90
CA GLY A 324 -18.72 -13.41 -33.37
C GLY A 324 -18.31 -13.58 -31.90
N SER A 325 -17.68 -12.54 -31.32
CA SER A 325 -17.36 -12.50 -29.89
C SER A 325 -18.64 -12.38 -29.04
N PRO A 326 -18.75 -13.07 -27.88
CA PRO A 326 -19.84 -12.84 -26.93
C PRO A 326 -19.71 -11.51 -26.14
N VAL A 327 -18.63 -10.75 -26.39
CA VAL A 327 -18.37 -9.45 -25.75
C VAL A 327 -19.28 -8.39 -26.35
N GLY A 328 -19.97 -7.64 -25.49
CA GLY A 328 -20.79 -6.53 -25.91
C GLY A 328 -21.91 -6.18 -24.93
N ASP A 329 -22.56 -5.08 -25.27
CA ASP A 329 -23.83 -4.66 -24.70
C ASP A 329 -24.96 -5.20 -25.58
N GLY A 330 -26.11 -5.54 -25.01
CA GLY A 330 -27.28 -6.00 -25.78
C GLY A 330 -27.66 -7.46 -25.59
N TRP A 331 -27.22 -8.08 -24.50
CA TRP A 331 -27.76 -9.38 -24.07
C TRP A 331 -29.25 -9.22 -23.73
N GLN A 332 -30.10 -9.96 -24.44
CA GLN A 332 -31.55 -9.88 -24.32
C GLN A 332 -32.07 -11.01 -23.43
N PRO A 333 -32.95 -10.72 -22.46
CA PRO A 333 -33.60 -11.77 -21.68
C PRO A 333 -34.44 -12.67 -22.61
N THR A 334 -34.50 -13.97 -22.29
CA THR A 334 -35.42 -14.89 -22.98
C THR A 334 -36.88 -14.57 -22.64
N ARG A 335 -37.84 -15.17 -23.36
CA ARG A 335 -39.28 -14.92 -23.13
C ARG A 335 -39.71 -15.16 -21.68
N ASP A 336 -39.11 -16.14 -21.02
CA ASP A 336 -39.37 -16.48 -19.62
C ASP A 336 -38.97 -15.38 -18.64
N LEU A 337 -38.13 -14.45 -19.09
CA LEU A 337 -37.62 -13.31 -18.35
C LEU A 337 -38.13 -11.96 -18.89
N ALA A 338 -38.70 -11.94 -20.10
CA ALA A 338 -39.11 -10.72 -20.81
C ALA A 338 -40.31 -10.00 -20.18
N THR A 339 -41.06 -10.66 -19.28
CA THR A 339 -42.15 -10.03 -18.52
C THR A 339 -41.64 -9.14 -17.38
N GLU A 340 -40.37 -9.25 -17.02
CA GLU A 340 -39.71 -8.45 -15.99
C GLU A 340 -38.94 -7.30 -16.68
N SER A 341 -38.97 -6.10 -16.12
CA SER A 341 -38.19 -4.95 -16.61
C SER A 341 -36.71 -5.12 -16.25
N LEU A 342 -36.04 -6.10 -16.86
CA LEU A 342 -34.68 -6.48 -16.53
C LEU A 342 -33.67 -5.49 -17.11
N THR A 343 -32.69 -5.11 -16.29
CA THR A 343 -31.51 -4.39 -16.76
C THR A 343 -30.73 -5.24 -17.74
N VAL A 344 -30.15 -4.59 -18.75
CA VAL A 344 -29.33 -5.24 -19.76
C VAL A 344 -28.09 -5.84 -19.09
N LEU A 345 -27.80 -7.10 -19.43
CA LEU A 345 -26.58 -7.75 -19.00
C LEU A 345 -25.43 -7.34 -19.93
N LYS A 346 -24.25 -7.14 -19.36
CA LYS A 346 -23.03 -6.82 -20.09
C LYS A 346 -22.02 -7.95 -19.96
N CYS A 347 -21.36 -8.28 -21.07
CA CYS A 347 -20.25 -9.22 -21.09
C CYS A 347 -19.03 -8.47 -21.64
N HIS A 348 -17.99 -8.33 -20.83
CA HIS A 348 -16.75 -7.66 -21.21
C HIS A 348 -15.58 -8.63 -21.19
N ARG A 349 -14.53 -8.32 -21.96
CA ARG A 349 -13.24 -8.96 -21.73
C ARG A 349 -12.79 -8.64 -20.32
N ALA A 350 -12.22 -9.63 -19.66
CA ALA A 350 -11.69 -9.42 -18.32
C ALA A 350 -10.66 -8.30 -18.35
N ARG A 351 -10.67 -7.43 -17.35
CA ARG A 351 -9.70 -6.34 -17.27
C ARG A 351 -8.41 -6.87 -16.65
N LYS A 352 -7.28 -6.60 -17.29
CA LYS A 352 -5.93 -6.82 -16.73
C LYS A 352 -5.44 -5.50 -16.14
N VAL A 353 -4.84 -5.59 -14.95
CA VAL A 353 -4.06 -4.48 -14.40
C VAL A 353 -2.68 -4.51 -15.04
N ILE A 354 -2.30 -3.41 -15.67
CA ILE A 354 -0.96 -3.17 -16.23
C ILE A 354 -0.30 -2.12 -15.35
N SER A 355 0.97 -2.35 -14.98
CA SER A 355 1.82 -1.38 -14.28
C SER A 355 2.99 -0.98 -15.17
N GLU A 356 3.22 0.31 -15.32
CA GLU A 356 4.36 0.89 -16.03
C GLU A 356 5.12 1.84 -15.10
N LYS A 357 6.46 1.85 -15.17
CA LYS A 357 7.31 2.69 -14.33
C LYS A 357 7.97 3.80 -15.13
N PHE A 358 7.95 5.01 -14.59
CA PHE A 358 8.54 6.23 -15.15
C PHE A 358 9.57 6.77 -14.15
N GLY A 359 10.73 7.23 -14.62
CA GLY A 359 11.80 7.75 -13.76
C GLY A 359 13.20 7.19 -14.10
N PRO A 360 14.20 7.41 -13.22
CA PRO A 360 14.06 8.02 -11.90
C PRO A 360 13.85 9.54 -11.96
N TYR A 361 13.13 10.07 -10.98
CA TYR A 361 13.03 11.49 -10.67
C TYR A 361 13.81 11.78 -9.39
N HIS A 362 14.53 12.89 -9.37
CA HIS A 362 15.20 13.38 -8.17
C HIS A 362 14.30 14.40 -7.46
N THR A 363 13.98 14.14 -6.21
CA THR A 363 13.23 15.09 -5.37
C THR A 363 14.18 16.16 -4.83
N GLY A 364 13.72 17.41 -4.82
CA GLY A 364 14.47 18.52 -4.22
C GLY A 364 14.30 18.58 -2.69
N PRO A 365 14.63 19.73 -2.06
CA PRO A 365 14.43 19.90 -0.62
C PRO A 365 12.94 19.82 -0.22
N ALA A 366 12.72 19.62 1.08
CA ALA A 366 11.41 19.56 1.73
C ALA A 366 10.48 20.73 1.31
N GLY A 367 9.19 20.42 1.13
CA GLY A 367 8.15 21.41 0.80
C GLY A 367 8.03 21.76 -0.69
N ASN A 368 8.81 21.13 -1.57
CA ASN A 368 8.74 21.39 -3.00
C ASN A 368 7.61 20.64 -3.71
N PHE A 369 6.98 21.32 -4.67
CA PHE A 369 6.12 20.71 -5.67
C PHE A 369 6.93 20.47 -6.94
N VAL A 370 7.11 19.21 -7.31
CA VAL A 370 7.85 18.82 -8.51
C VAL A 370 6.86 18.38 -9.57
N ASP A 371 6.87 19.10 -10.70
CA ASP A 371 6.16 18.67 -11.89
C ASP A 371 6.98 17.59 -12.61
N VAL A 372 6.47 16.37 -12.64
CA VAL A 372 7.10 15.22 -13.30
C VAL A 372 6.63 15.03 -14.74
N GLY A 373 5.78 15.95 -15.24
CA GLY A 373 5.37 16.03 -16.63
C GLY A 373 4.26 15.06 -17.02
N GLU A 374 4.25 14.66 -18.28
CA GLU A 374 3.25 13.76 -18.86
C GLU A 374 3.81 12.34 -19.03
N PHE A 375 3.03 11.34 -18.64
CA PHE A 375 3.31 9.92 -18.82
C PHE A 375 2.42 9.35 -19.92
N LYS A 376 3.02 8.90 -21.03
CA LYS A 376 2.30 8.16 -22.07
C LYS A 376 2.39 6.67 -21.80
N THR A 377 1.25 6.07 -21.47
CA THR A 377 1.13 4.65 -21.18
C THR A 377 0.82 3.84 -22.44
N GLY A 378 0.97 2.52 -22.36
CA GLY A 378 0.54 1.58 -23.40
C GLY A 378 -0.97 1.31 -23.44
N ALA A 379 -1.78 2.08 -22.69
CA ALA A 379 -3.22 1.94 -22.59
C ALA A 379 -3.90 1.95 -23.96
#